data_AF-A0A947W8J8-F1
#
_entry.id   AF-A0A947W8J8-F1
#
_cell.length_a   1.000
_cell.length_b   1.000
_cell.length_c   1.000
_cell.angle_alpha   90.00
_cell.angle_beta   90.00
_cell.angle_gamma   90.00
#
_symmetry.space_group_name_H-M   'P 1'
#
loop_
_entity.id
_entity.type
_entity.pdbx_description
1 polymer ?
#
loop_
_entity_poly.entity_id
_entity_poly.type
_entity_poly.pdbx_seq_one_letter_code
_entity_poly.pdbx_strand_id
1 'polypeptide(L)'
;MRPKSSNVLGKIKFSEIFLEKRRIKLDMPKISPASFRQRVYNLGQRAAQKTVAYFCMEYGLKTNLPIYSGGLGVLAGDTVKSAADLGLPMIALGLLYRDGYFHQSITNGRQMHAAQSWDPNQYPGLIDLKDSVVIPIAGQQVQFRLWGYEVKGYGGQIVPLILLDSLGANNIPGYDTITSQLYKAGSRERLLQDMALGIGGVEVLKWC
;
A
#
# COMPACT_ATOMS: atom_id res chain seq x y z
N MET A 1 17.01 -41.90 -47.40
CA MET A 1 17.76 -41.33 -46.24
C MET A 1 17.08 -40.03 -45.84
N ARG A 2 16.67 -39.88 -44.58
CA ARG A 2 15.95 -38.70 -44.05
C ARG A 2 16.85 -37.44 -44.05
N PRO A 3 16.29 -36.23 -44.25
CA PRO A 3 17.06 -35.00 -44.09
C PRO A 3 17.30 -34.71 -42.60
N LYS A 4 18.48 -34.17 -42.28
CA LYS A 4 18.82 -33.64 -40.94
C LYS A 4 18.09 -32.31 -40.73
N SER A 5 17.16 -32.27 -39.78
CA SER A 5 16.56 -31.01 -39.30
C SER A 5 17.56 -30.26 -38.42
N SER A 6 18.03 -29.10 -38.90
CA SER A 6 18.72 -28.10 -38.10
C SER A 6 17.76 -27.50 -37.07
N ASN A 7 18.01 -27.77 -35.79
CA ASN A 7 17.25 -27.26 -34.67
C ASN A 7 17.66 -25.79 -34.40
N VAL A 8 17.08 -24.85 -35.14
CA VAL A 8 17.22 -23.41 -34.87
C VAL A 8 16.02 -22.96 -34.04
N LEU A 9 16.03 -23.28 -32.75
CA LEU A 9 15.17 -22.67 -31.74
C LEU A 9 15.87 -22.87 -30.39
N GLY A 10 16.68 -21.88 -30.01
CA GLY A 10 17.33 -21.83 -28.70
C GLY A 10 16.28 -21.95 -27.60
N LYS A 11 16.52 -22.86 -26.66
CA LYS A 11 15.70 -23.07 -25.47
C LYS A 11 15.74 -21.81 -24.60
N ILE A 12 14.78 -20.91 -24.77
CA ILE A 12 14.56 -19.84 -23.79
C ILE A 12 14.03 -20.51 -22.53
N LYS A 13 14.83 -20.53 -21.46
CA LYS A 13 14.40 -21.09 -20.17
C LYS A 13 13.38 -20.14 -19.55
N PHE A 14 12.18 -20.65 -19.26
CA PHE A 14 11.12 -19.91 -18.57
C PHE A 14 11.59 -19.20 -17.28
N SER A 15 12.60 -19.75 -16.60
CA SER A 15 13.24 -19.15 -15.41
C SER A 15 13.95 -17.83 -15.71
N GLU A 16 14.55 -17.67 -16.90
CA GLU A 16 15.27 -16.45 -17.28
C GLU A 16 14.29 -15.32 -17.60
N ILE A 17 13.20 -15.62 -18.31
CA ILE A 17 12.09 -14.66 -18.54
C ILE A 17 11.50 -14.17 -17.21
N PHE A 18 11.36 -15.06 -16.22
CA PHE A 18 10.80 -14.73 -14.92
C PHE A 18 11.74 -13.84 -14.07
N LEU A 19 13.05 -14.09 -14.14
CA LEU A 19 14.07 -13.29 -13.47
C LEU A 19 14.27 -11.91 -14.13
N GLU A 20 14.18 -11.86 -15.46
CA GLU A 20 14.30 -10.63 -16.23
C GLU A 20 13.07 -9.71 -16.01
N LYS A 21 11.86 -10.28 -15.93
CA LYS A 21 10.65 -9.55 -15.50
C LYS A 21 10.71 -9.06 -14.05
N ARG A 22 11.45 -9.74 -13.16
CA ARG A 22 11.72 -9.25 -11.79
C ARG A 22 12.70 -8.08 -11.80
N ARG A 23 13.76 -8.13 -12.60
CA ARG A 23 14.73 -7.03 -12.79
C ARG A 23 14.06 -5.78 -13.37
N ILE A 24 13.21 -5.93 -14.38
CA ILE A 24 12.47 -4.80 -15.00
C ILE A 24 11.46 -4.16 -14.02
N LYS A 25 10.94 -4.91 -13.03
CA LYS A 25 10.08 -4.36 -11.96
C LYS A 25 10.83 -3.59 -10.87
N LEU A 26 12.13 -3.81 -10.71
CA LEU A 26 12.96 -3.19 -9.68
C LEU A 26 13.47 -1.79 -10.09
N ASP A 27 13.45 -1.47 -11.37
CA ASP A 27 13.94 -0.21 -11.94
C ASP A 27 12.79 0.77 -12.28
N MET A 28 11.74 0.75 -11.45
CA MET A 28 10.72 1.80 -11.49
C MET A 28 11.37 3.10 -11.00
N PRO A 29 11.33 4.21 -11.77
CA PRO A 29 11.88 5.48 -11.30
C PRO A 29 11.19 5.84 -9.98
N LYS A 30 11.98 5.86 -8.90
CA LYS A 30 11.49 6.23 -7.58
C LYS A 30 11.15 7.71 -7.61
N ILE A 31 9.86 8.03 -7.62
CA ILE A 31 9.41 9.40 -7.37
C ILE A 31 9.93 9.82 -5.99
N SER A 32 10.49 11.03 -5.92
CA SER A 32 10.98 11.56 -4.64
C SER A 32 9.80 11.83 -3.69
N PRO A 33 10.01 11.79 -2.36
CA PRO A 33 8.99 12.20 -1.38
C PRO A 33 8.41 13.58 -1.68
N ALA A 34 9.25 14.56 -2.02
CA ALA A 34 8.84 15.91 -2.37
C ALA A 34 7.95 15.94 -3.62
N SER A 35 8.29 15.17 -4.66
CA SER A 35 7.49 15.07 -5.88
C SER A 35 6.14 14.38 -5.63
N PHE A 36 6.10 13.36 -4.76
CA PHE A 36 4.86 12.72 -4.34
C PHE A 36 3.96 13.72 -3.60
N ARG A 37 4.52 14.44 -2.62
CA ARG A 37 3.81 15.47 -1.85
C ARG A 37 3.27 16.58 -2.75
N GLN A 38 4.08 17.06 -3.69
CA GLN A 38 3.66 18.07 -4.67
C GLN A 38 2.49 17.57 -5.55
N ARG A 39 2.47 16.28 -5.92
CA ARG A 39 1.35 15.70 -6.68
C ARG A 39 0.05 15.73 -5.86
N VAL A 40 0.11 15.37 -4.58
CA VAL A 40 -1.03 15.42 -3.66
C VAL A 40 -1.56 16.85 -3.53
N TYR A 41 -0.66 17.82 -3.29
CA TYR A 41 -1.01 19.25 -3.26
C TYR A 41 -1.71 19.69 -4.55
N ASN A 42 -1.13 19.37 -5.71
CA ASN A 42 -1.69 19.76 -7.01
C ASN A 42 -3.08 19.15 -7.27
N LEU A 43 -3.35 17.94 -6.77
CA LEU A 43 -4.69 17.35 -6.83
C LEU A 43 -5.68 18.14 -5.98
N GLY A 44 -5.28 18.50 -4.75
CA GLY A 44 -6.08 19.35 -3.86
C GLY A 44 -6.51 20.67 -4.48
N GLN A 45 -5.61 21.30 -5.23
CA GLN A 45 -5.79 22.63 -5.81
C GLN A 45 -6.53 22.67 -7.16
N ARG A 46 -7.09 21.54 -7.62
CA ARG A 46 -7.83 21.48 -8.90
C ARG A 46 -9.16 22.24 -8.81
N ALA A 47 -9.14 23.54 -9.11
CA ALA A 47 -10.34 24.40 -9.09
C ALA A 47 -11.50 23.89 -10.00
N ALA A 48 -11.19 23.17 -11.09
CA ALA A 48 -12.18 22.70 -12.05
C ALA A 48 -12.93 21.42 -11.62
N GLN A 49 -12.42 20.64 -10.67
CA GLN A 49 -13.01 19.37 -10.25
C GLN A 49 -12.78 19.11 -8.77
N LYS A 50 -13.83 18.75 -8.03
CA LYS A 50 -13.68 18.37 -6.62
C LYS A 50 -12.85 17.10 -6.49
N THR A 51 -11.77 17.17 -5.73
CA THR A 51 -10.93 16.01 -5.41
C THR A 51 -11.61 15.12 -4.38
N VAL A 52 -11.66 13.81 -4.67
CA VAL A 52 -12.25 12.79 -3.79
C VAL A 52 -11.18 12.22 -2.87
N ALA A 53 -11.40 12.28 -1.57
CA ALA A 53 -10.62 11.52 -0.60
C ALA A 53 -11.30 10.17 -0.33
N TYR A 54 -10.61 9.07 -0.65
CA TYR A 54 -11.12 7.71 -0.49
C TYR A 54 -10.42 7.03 0.69
N PHE A 55 -11.15 6.77 1.77
CA PHE A 55 -10.62 6.16 2.98
C PHE A 55 -10.99 4.67 2.99
N CYS A 56 -9.99 3.81 3.21
CA CYS A 56 -10.24 2.39 3.40
C CYS A 56 -9.23 1.77 4.36
N MET A 57 -9.68 0.80 5.12
CA MET A 57 -8.83 0.04 6.04
C MET A 57 -7.89 -0.92 5.32
N GLU A 58 -8.17 -1.30 4.07
CA GLU A 58 -7.38 -2.25 3.30
C GLU A 58 -7.40 -1.98 1.79
N TYR A 59 -6.33 -2.38 1.09
CA TYR A 59 -6.21 -2.23 -0.37
C TYR A 59 -5.55 -3.44 -1.05
N GLY A 60 -6.33 -4.16 -1.85
CA GLY A 60 -5.91 -5.31 -2.65
C GLY A 60 -5.26 -4.90 -3.97
N LEU A 61 -4.09 -4.26 -3.92
CA LEU A 61 -3.40 -3.72 -5.11
C LEU A 61 -2.48 -4.73 -5.79
N LYS A 62 -1.78 -5.53 -4.98
CA LYS A 62 -0.83 -6.56 -5.40
C LYS A 62 -0.90 -7.70 -4.40
N THR A 63 -0.78 -8.93 -4.89
CA THR A 63 -0.81 -10.13 -4.05
C THR A 63 0.31 -10.18 -3.00
N ASN A 64 1.42 -9.46 -3.23
CA ASN A 64 2.57 -9.42 -2.33
C ASN A 64 2.66 -8.13 -1.50
N LEU A 65 1.67 -7.23 -1.57
CA LEU A 65 1.55 -6.07 -0.68
C LEU A 65 0.55 -6.43 0.43
N PRO A 66 1.00 -6.77 1.64
CA PRO A 66 0.14 -7.35 2.66
C PRO A 66 -0.63 -6.27 3.44
N ILE A 67 -1.45 -5.50 2.74
CA ILE A 67 -2.34 -4.46 3.32
C ILE A 67 -3.82 -4.76 3.07
N TYR A 68 -4.16 -6.02 2.83
CA TYR A 68 -5.53 -6.49 2.67
C TYR A 68 -5.71 -7.94 3.08
N SER A 69 -6.96 -8.31 3.35
CA SER A 69 -7.36 -9.64 3.81
C SER A 69 -8.40 -10.31 2.92
N GLY A 70 -9.27 -9.53 2.24
CA GLY A 70 -10.40 -10.10 1.50
C GLY A 70 -11.10 -9.13 0.55
N GLY A 71 -12.41 -9.32 0.41
CA GLY A 71 -13.22 -8.68 -0.63
C GLY A 71 -13.31 -7.16 -0.54
N LEU A 72 -13.32 -6.59 0.67
CA LEU A 72 -13.32 -5.13 0.85
C LEU A 72 -12.05 -4.52 0.25
N GLY A 73 -10.88 -5.09 0.56
CA GLY A 73 -9.60 -4.64 0.05
C GLY A 73 -9.51 -4.81 -1.47
N VAL A 74 -9.98 -5.93 -2.02
CA VAL A 74 -10.05 -6.12 -3.48
C VAL A 74 -10.91 -5.03 -4.11
N LEU A 75 -12.11 -4.78 -3.59
CA LEU A 75 -12.99 -3.73 -4.08
C LEU A 75 -12.35 -2.34 -3.99
N ALA A 76 -11.70 -2.02 -2.87
CA ALA A 76 -10.98 -0.77 -2.69
C ALA A 76 -9.82 -0.62 -3.68
N GLY A 77 -9.06 -1.70 -3.91
CA GLY A 77 -7.99 -1.76 -4.89
C GLY A 77 -8.49 -1.52 -6.32
N ASP A 78 -9.56 -2.21 -6.71
CA ASP A 78 -10.18 -2.05 -8.03
C ASP A 78 -10.82 -0.66 -8.19
N THR A 79 -11.39 -0.10 -7.14
CA THR A 79 -11.95 1.27 -7.13
C THR A 79 -10.85 2.29 -7.41
N VAL A 80 -9.74 2.22 -6.67
CA VAL A 80 -8.62 3.15 -6.84
C VAL A 80 -7.94 2.96 -8.20
N LYS A 81 -7.81 1.72 -8.67
CA LYS A 81 -7.26 1.43 -10.01
C LYS A 81 -8.17 1.98 -11.12
N SER A 82 -9.49 1.80 -10.99
CA SER A 82 -10.45 2.33 -11.96
C SER A 82 -10.46 3.86 -11.96
N ALA A 83 -10.35 4.49 -10.79
CA ALA A 83 -10.21 5.94 -10.68
C ALA A 83 -8.91 6.43 -11.37
N ALA A 84 -7.81 5.68 -11.23
CA ALA A 84 -6.59 5.94 -11.96
C ALA A 84 -6.81 5.76 -13.47
N ASP A 85 -7.38 4.66 -13.95
CA ASP A 85 -7.66 4.40 -15.37
C ASP A 85 -8.48 5.52 -16.03
N LEU A 86 -9.40 6.13 -15.27
CA LEU A 86 -10.26 7.24 -15.71
C LEU A 86 -9.65 8.63 -15.49
N GLY A 87 -8.49 8.74 -14.83
CA GLY A 87 -7.85 10.01 -14.52
C GLY A 87 -8.62 10.88 -13.52
N LEU A 88 -9.44 10.27 -12.66
CA LEU A 88 -10.26 10.99 -11.69
C LEU A 88 -9.37 11.66 -10.62
N PRO A 89 -9.71 12.87 -10.15
CA PRO A 89 -9.00 13.52 -9.06
C PRO A 89 -9.33 12.82 -7.74
N MET A 90 -8.53 11.82 -7.37
CA MET A 90 -8.71 11.04 -6.14
C MET A 90 -7.40 10.97 -5.35
N ILE A 91 -7.50 10.96 -4.02
CA ILE A 91 -6.44 10.63 -3.08
C ILE A 91 -6.95 9.47 -2.22
N ALA A 92 -6.23 8.36 -2.20
CA ALA A 92 -6.55 7.21 -1.36
C ALA A 92 -5.80 7.27 -0.03
N LEU A 93 -6.46 6.89 1.06
CA LEU A 93 -5.95 6.92 2.43
C LEU A 93 -6.16 5.56 3.09
N GLY A 94 -5.15 5.07 3.79
CA GLY A 94 -5.19 3.80 4.51
C GLY A 94 -4.16 3.69 5.62
N LEU A 95 -4.00 2.48 6.15
CA LEU A 95 -3.01 2.14 7.18
C LEU A 95 -1.97 1.15 6.61
N LEU A 96 -0.72 1.27 7.06
CA LEU A 96 0.35 0.35 6.70
C LEU A 96 0.51 -0.72 7.78
N TYR A 97 0.00 -1.93 7.52
CA TYR A 97 0.14 -3.04 8.45
C TYR A 97 1.49 -3.73 8.34
N ARG A 98 2.23 -3.87 9.44
CA ARG A 98 3.58 -4.47 9.45
C ARG A 98 3.59 -6.00 9.39
N ASP A 99 2.54 -6.65 9.87
CA ASP A 99 2.41 -8.11 9.89
C ASP A 99 1.33 -8.64 8.93
N GLY A 100 0.72 -7.74 8.17
CA GLY A 100 -0.40 -8.04 7.28
C GLY A 100 -1.64 -8.55 8.01
N TYR A 101 -2.39 -9.45 7.35
CA TYR A 101 -3.50 -10.17 7.96
C TYR A 101 -3.01 -11.48 8.60
N PHE A 102 -2.66 -12.46 7.77
CA PHE A 102 -1.87 -13.63 8.12
C PHE A 102 -1.40 -14.36 6.85
N HIS A 103 -0.33 -15.13 6.96
CA HIS A 103 0.05 -16.13 5.98
C HIS A 103 -0.54 -17.48 6.37
N GLN A 104 -1.35 -18.06 5.49
CA GLN A 104 -1.94 -19.38 5.69
C GLN A 104 -1.04 -20.47 5.10
N SER A 105 -0.74 -21.48 5.90
CA SER A 105 -0.16 -22.73 5.42
C SER A 105 -0.98 -23.92 5.91
N ILE A 106 -0.94 -25.03 5.17
CA ILE A 106 -1.59 -26.29 5.56
C ILE A 106 -0.49 -27.27 5.94
N THR A 107 -0.48 -27.71 7.20
CA THR A 107 0.46 -28.71 7.72
C THR A 107 -0.31 -29.83 8.37
N ASN A 108 -0.09 -31.08 7.93
CA ASN A 108 -0.80 -32.27 8.44
C ASN A 108 -2.34 -32.15 8.43
N GLY A 109 -2.89 -31.57 7.35
CA GLY A 109 -4.34 -31.36 7.21
C GLY A 109 -4.92 -30.29 8.13
N ARG A 110 -4.09 -29.55 8.88
CA ARG A 110 -4.49 -28.44 9.74
C ARG A 110 -4.04 -27.11 9.15
N GLN A 111 -4.90 -26.12 9.30
CA GLN A 111 -4.59 -24.75 8.96
C GLN A 111 -3.68 -24.15 10.03
N MET A 112 -2.57 -23.57 9.58
CA MET A 112 -1.62 -22.83 10.39
C MET A 112 -1.63 -21.37 9.95
N HIS A 113 -1.48 -20.47 10.91
CA HIS A 113 -1.39 -19.04 10.69
C HIS A 113 -0.05 -18.51 11.18
N ALA A 114 0.64 -17.75 10.33
CA ALA A 114 1.85 -17.02 10.70
C ALA A 114 1.68 -15.53 10.38
N ALA A 115 2.33 -14.67 11.16
CA ALA A 115 2.47 -13.26 10.80
C ALA A 115 3.24 -13.15 9.48
N GLN A 116 2.79 -12.25 8.60
CA GLN A 116 3.52 -11.94 7.37
C GLN A 116 4.34 -10.67 7.63
N SER A 117 5.38 -10.80 8.45
CA SER A 117 6.29 -9.68 8.70
C SER A 117 7.05 -9.32 7.42
N TRP A 118 7.13 -8.03 7.13
CA TRP A 118 7.81 -7.50 5.96
C TRP A 118 8.44 -6.14 6.27
N ASP A 119 9.42 -5.74 5.46
CA ASP A 119 10.04 -4.43 5.57
C ASP A 119 9.49 -3.49 4.46
N PRO A 120 8.68 -2.48 4.83
CA PRO A 120 8.22 -1.44 3.93
C PRO A 120 9.32 -0.75 3.13
N ASN A 121 10.53 -0.59 3.69
CA ASN A 121 11.65 0.04 2.98
C ASN A 121 12.14 -0.81 1.80
N GLN A 122 11.88 -2.12 1.82
CA GLN A 122 12.30 -3.07 0.79
C GLN A 122 11.22 -3.30 -0.27
N TYR A 123 9.99 -2.80 -0.07
CA TYR A 123 8.90 -3.05 -1.01
C TYR A 123 8.98 -2.12 -2.24
N PRO A 124 9.00 -2.66 -3.46
CA PRO A 124 9.09 -1.85 -4.67
C PRO A 124 7.91 -0.88 -4.85
N GLY A 125 8.22 0.41 -5.01
CA GLY A 125 7.23 1.46 -5.26
C GLY A 125 6.57 2.04 -4.01
N LEU A 126 6.85 1.51 -2.82
CA LEU A 126 6.49 2.17 -1.57
C LEU A 126 7.54 3.23 -1.23
N ILE A 127 7.09 4.42 -0.86
CA ILE A 127 7.93 5.60 -0.69
C ILE A 127 7.80 6.05 0.77
N ASP A 128 8.92 6.05 1.51
CA ASP A 128 8.97 6.71 2.81
C ASP A 128 8.92 8.22 2.58
N LEU A 129 7.81 8.86 2.94
CA LEU A 129 7.61 10.28 2.66
C LEU A 129 8.48 11.18 3.54
N LYS A 130 9.13 10.64 4.57
CA LYS A 130 9.88 11.41 5.58
C LYS A 130 9.02 12.45 6.31
N ASP A 131 7.71 12.28 6.24
CA ASP A 131 6.70 13.09 6.91
C ASP A 131 5.99 12.26 8.00
N SER A 132 5.37 12.95 8.94
CA SER A 132 4.50 12.35 9.94
C SER A 132 3.36 13.29 10.32
N VAL A 133 2.24 12.71 10.76
CA VAL A 133 1.15 13.45 11.41
C VAL A 133 1.09 13.07 12.88
N VAL A 134 0.72 14.02 13.74
CA VAL A 134 0.46 13.77 15.16
C VAL A 134 -1.00 14.07 15.43
N ILE A 135 -1.73 13.09 15.94
CA ILE A 135 -3.17 13.21 16.17
C ILE A 135 -3.55 12.79 17.60
N PRO A 136 -4.60 13.41 18.17
CA PRO A 136 -5.12 13.00 19.45
C PRO A 136 -5.92 11.69 19.31
N ILE A 137 -5.50 10.65 20.02
CA ILE A 137 -6.23 9.38 20.13
C ILE A 137 -6.36 9.03 21.61
N ALA A 138 -7.60 8.92 22.10
CA ALA A 138 -7.90 8.56 23.49
C ALA A 138 -7.09 9.35 24.55
N GLY A 139 -6.94 10.66 24.33
CA GLY A 139 -6.21 11.57 25.22
C GLY A 139 -4.68 11.54 25.08
N GLN A 140 -4.14 10.84 24.07
CA GLN A 140 -2.71 10.75 23.80
C GLN A 140 -2.38 11.35 22.44
N GLN A 141 -1.23 12.02 22.33
CA GLN A 141 -0.71 12.48 21.05
C GLN A 141 0.06 11.34 20.40
N VAL A 142 -0.47 10.83 19.29
CA VAL A 142 0.07 9.67 18.60
C VAL A 142 0.60 10.10 17.24
N GLN A 143 1.87 9.81 17.01
CA GLN A 143 2.55 10.10 15.76
C GLN A 143 2.42 8.92 14.78
N PHE A 144 2.13 9.22 13.53
CA PHE A 144 2.10 8.26 12.43
C PHE A 144 3.06 8.73 11.34
N ARG A 145 4.00 7.87 10.95
CA ARG A 145 4.82 8.07 9.76
C ARG A 145 3.97 7.88 8.52
N LEU A 146 4.30 8.60 7.45
CA LEU A 146 3.56 8.55 6.20
C LEU A 146 4.34 7.82 5.11
N TRP A 147 3.62 6.95 4.41
CA TRP A 147 4.13 6.23 3.24
C TRP A 147 3.28 6.55 2.02
N GLY A 148 3.93 6.70 0.87
CA GLY A 148 3.27 6.93 -0.41
C GLY A 148 3.35 5.70 -1.31
N TYR A 149 2.30 5.48 -2.09
CA TYR A 149 2.27 4.50 -3.17
C TYR A 149 1.49 5.06 -4.37
N GLU A 150 2.05 4.99 -5.58
CA GLU A 150 1.34 5.45 -6.79
C GLU A 150 0.57 4.29 -7.44
N VAL A 151 -0.76 4.34 -7.37
CA VAL A 151 -1.61 3.41 -8.11
C VAL A 151 -1.73 3.90 -9.55
N LYS A 152 -1.10 3.18 -10.47
CA LYS A 152 -1.05 3.52 -11.90
C LYS A 152 -2.19 2.84 -12.66
N GLY A 153 -2.96 3.64 -13.38
CA GLY A 153 -3.88 3.16 -14.40
C GLY A 153 -3.14 2.78 -15.69
N TYR A 154 -3.85 2.12 -16.61
CA TYR A 154 -3.36 1.67 -17.90
C TYR A 154 -2.85 2.84 -18.77
N GLY A 155 -3.56 3.98 -18.77
CA GLY A 155 -3.19 5.18 -19.51
C GLY A 155 -2.07 6.00 -18.88
N GLY A 156 -1.47 5.55 -17.76
CA GLY A 156 -0.39 6.24 -17.06
C GLY A 156 -0.84 7.29 -16.04
N GLN A 157 -2.16 7.51 -15.91
CA GLN A 157 -2.74 8.32 -14.85
C GLN A 157 -2.52 7.66 -13.47
N ILE A 158 -2.50 8.46 -12.42
CA ILE A 158 -2.10 8.03 -11.08
C ILE A 158 -3.12 8.50 -10.06
N VAL A 159 -3.45 7.61 -9.13
CA VAL A 159 -4.04 7.97 -7.83
C VAL A 159 -2.99 7.74 -6.74
N PRO A 160 -2.60 8.79 -5.97
CA PRO A 160 -1.74 8.60 -4.81
C PRO A 160 -2.51 7.90 -3.69
N LEU A 161 -1.90 6.86 -3.14
CA LEU A 161 -2.28 6.21 -1.90
C LEU A 161 -1.32 6.64 -0.79
N ILE A 162 -1.84 7.17 0.31
CA ILE A 162 -1.09 7.50 1.51
C ILE A 162 -1.45 6.52 2.61
N LEU A 163 -0.44 5.92 3.24
CA LEU A 163 -0.59 4.94 4.31
C LEU A 163 0.03 5.47 5.60
N LEU A 164 -0.73 5.44 6.69
CA LEU A 164 -0.29 5.83 8.03
C LEU A 164 0.31 4.63 8.77
N ASP A 165 1.41 4.86 9.50
CA ASP A 165 2.19 3.82 10.15
C ASP A 165 2.62 4.27 11.55
N SER A 166 2.12 3.60 12.60
CA SER A 166 2.54 3.85 13.98
C SER A 166 3.85 3.14 14.35
N LEU A 167 4.22 2.06 13.62
CA LEU A 167 5.40 1.26 13.91
C LEU A 167 6.64 1.94 13.33
N GLY A 168 7.33 2.70 14.19
CA GLY A 168 8.51 3.49 13.85
C GLY A 168 8.44 4.95 14.31
N ALA A 169 7.33 5.34 14.94
CA ALA A 169 7.23 6.57 15.72
C ALA A 169 7.54 6.29 17.20
N ASN A 170 8.00 7.31 17.93
CA ASN A 170 8.30 7.21 19.36
C ASN A 170 7.03 7.40 20.21
N ASN A 171 6.03 6.55 19.97
CA ASN A 171 4.76 6.56 20.70
C ASN A 171 4.88 5.80 22.01
N ILE A 172 4.01 6.12 22.97
CA ILE A 172 3.92 5.36 24.22
C ILE A 172 3.43 3.92 23.96
N PRO A 173 3.74 2.96 24.86
CA PRO A 173 3.35 1.57 24.71
C PRO A 173 1.86 1.37 24.45
N GLY A 174 1.53 0.56 23.45
CA GLY A 174 0.15 0.26 23.07
C GLY A 174 -0.46 1.23 22.04
N TYR A 175 0.24 2.32 21.71
CA TYR A 175 -0.07 3.22 20.59
C TYR A 175 0.98 3.13 19.46
N ASP A 176 2.18 2.64 19.78
CA ASP A 176 3.21 2.24 18.83
C ASP A 176 2.79 1.08 17.91
N THR A 177 1.83 0.26 18.37
CA THR A 177 1.39 -0.98 17.69
C THR A 177 0.02 -0.91 17.01
N ILE A 178 -0.55 0.29 16.84
CA ILE A 178 -1.87 0.48 16.20
C ILE A 178 -1.90 -0.15 14.80
N THR A 179 -0.84 0.03 14.01
CA THR A 179 -0.74 -0.51 12.64
C THR A 179 0.07 -1.82 12.58
N SER A 180 0.10 -2.60 13.66
CA SER A 180 0.82 -3.89 13.68
C SER A 180 0.17 -4.90 12.73
N GLN A 181 -1.11 -5.19 12.93
CA GLN A 181 -1.84 -6.23 12.21
C GLN A 181 -3.22 -5.73 11.75
N LEU A 182 -3.60 -6.12 10.54
CA LEU A 182 -4.93 -5.90 10.00
C LEU A 182 -5.94 -6.78 10.73
N TYR A 183 -7.05 -6.20 11.21
CA TYR A 183 -8.09 -6.89 11.97
C TYR A 183 -7.57 -7.65 13.19
N LYS A 184 -6.63 -7.04 13.93
CA LYS A 184 -6.24 -7.51 15.25
C LYS A 184 -7.48 -7.65 16.14
N ALA A 185 -7.60 -8.80 16.81
CA ALA A 185 -8.72 -9.05 17.70
C ALA A 185 -8.74 -8.04 18.86
N GLY A 186 -9.93 -7.50 19.14
CA GLY A 186 -10.15 -6.54 20.22
C GLY A 186 -10.87 -5.28 19.75
N SER A 187 -11.86 -4.85 20.55
CA SER A 187 -12.65 -3.65 20.23
C SER A 187 -11.83 -2.36 20.35
N ARG A 188 -10.89 -2.33 21.30
CA ARG A 188 -9.99 -1.19 21.50
C ARG A 188 -9.07 -1.01 20.31
N GLU A 189 -8.40 -2.06 19.86
CA GLU A 189 -7.47 -2.05 18.74
C GLU A 189 -8.15 -1.56 17.47
N ARG A 190 -9.35 -2.09 17.19
CA ARG A 190 -10.16 -1.65 16.05
C ARG A 190 -10.54 -0.18 16.14
N LEU A 191 -10.99 0.29 17.31
CA LEU A 191 -11.31 1.71 17.50
C LEU A 191 -10.10 2.61 17.29
N LEU A 192 -8.92 2.22 17.78
CA LEU A 192 -7.69 2.99 17.57
C LEU A 192 -7.31 3.06 16.09
N GLN A 193 -7.49 1.97 15.33
CA GLN A 193 -7.26 1.98 13.88
C GLN A 193 -8.26 2.86 13.13
N ASP A 194 -9.55 2.78 13.50
CA ASP A 194 -10.60 3.63 12.91
C ASP A 194 -10.31 5.12 13.18
N MET A 195 -9.91 5.47 14.41
CA MET A 195 -9.49 6.83 14.78
C MET A 195 -8.22 7.27 14.03
N ALA A 196 -7.24 6.38 13.89
CA ALA A 196 -6.02 6.65 13.14
C ALA A 196 -6.32 6.98 11.68
N LEU A 197 -7.15 6.18 11.02
CA LEU A 197 -7.53 6.41 9.62
C LEU A 197 -8.40 7.67 9.49
N GLY A 198 -9.42 7.82 10.33
CA GLY A 198 -10.36 8.94 10.25
C GLY A 198 -9.69 10.29 10.56
N ILE A 199 -9.15 10.45 11.77
CA ILE A 199 -8.54 11.71 12.22
C ILE A 199 -7.22 11.93 11.47
N GLY A 200 -6.39 10.90 11.37
CA GLY A 200 -5.07 10.99 10.74
C GLY A 200 -5.16 11.23 9.25
N GLY A 201 -6.09 10.59 8.55
CA GLY A 201 -6.28 10.86 7.13
C GLY A 201 -6.80 12.28 6.87
N VAL A 202 -7.67 12.82 7.72
CA VAL A 202 -8.06 14.25 7.63
C VAL A 202 -6.87 15.18 7.88
N GLU A 203 -6.00 14.85 8.83
CA GLU A 203 -4.77 15.63 9.09
C GLU A 203 -3.83 15.61 7.88
N VAL A 204 -3.68 14.46 7.22
CA VAL A 204 -2.90 14.33 5.98
C VAL A 204 -3.48 15.19 4.86
N LEU A 205 -4.81 15.27 4.74
CA LEU A 205 -5.47 16.05 3.68
C LEU A 205 -5.22 17.56 3.79
N LYS A 206 -4.71 18.08 4.91
CA LYS A 206 -4.24 19.48 5.00
C LYS A 206 -3.02 19.78 4.12
N TRP A 207 -2.45 18.75 3.48
CA TRP A 207 -1.48 18.90 2.39
C TRP A 207 -2.09 19.43 1.09
N CYS A 208 -3.41 19.39 0.95
CA CYS A 208 -4.15 19.97 -0.16
C CYS A 208 -4.40 21.45 0.13
#